data_AF-A0A6J6MXX7-F1
#
_entry.id   AF-A0A6J6MXX7-F1
#
_cell.length_a   1.000
_cell.length_b   1.000
_cell.length_c   1.000
_cell.angle_alpha   90.00
_cell.angle_beta   90.00
_cell.angle_gamma   90.00
#
_symmetry.space_group_name_H-M   'P 1'
#
loop_
_entity.id
_entity.type
_entity.pdbx_description
1 polymer ?
#
loop_
_entity_poly.entity_id
_entity_poly.type
_entity_poly.pdbx_seq_one_letter_code
_entity_poly.pdbx_strand_id
1 'polypeptide(L)'
;MRDDDPSDLIHDLFLEKYYGDTPLGRPILGTVQSINEMSRSTVFNYYRKRYRPQDLVVAVAGNVKHKEVVQMVEDALSKDNFLDQPKSDYEIRSSGAVKVPGRGQVTLLDRKTEQAHIVYGVEGVARNDKRRFALSILATALGGGMSSRLFQEIREKRGLAYSTYAYSQQFAGSGVLSFYVGCKPDRAIEATKIIQDILHDVAEKGLTHEEILRAKGAVSGSLVLSQEDTGSRMTRIGKSELVYGEIMSFDQILQEIADVTPDQIKEIARQSLPTSPTLAVVGPFRSKAKFEGLIK
;
A
#
# COMPACT_ATOMS: atom_id res chain seq x y z
N MET A 1 -14.41 3.77 16.06
CA MET A 1 -13.78 2.45 15.83
C MET A 1 -12.36 2.58 15.27
N ARG A 2 -12.09 3.22 14.12
CA ARG A 2 -10.69 3.45 13.66
C ARG A 2 -9.84 4.11 14.74
N ASP A 3 -10.33 5.23 15.28
CA ASP A 3 -9.62 5.95 16.34
C ASP A 3 -9.56 5.17 17.64
N ASP A 4 -10.22 4.03 17.78
CA ASP A 4 -10.17 3.16 18.96
C ASP A 4 -9.25 1.96 18.76
N ASP A 5 -8.81 1.70 17.52
CA ASP A 5 -7.85 0.65 17.16
C ASP A 5 -6.49 1.27 16.77
N PRO A 6 -5.50 1.28 17.68
CA PRO A 6 -4.16 1.80 17.41
C PRO A 6 -3.43 1.11 16.25
N SER A 7 -3.76 -0.17 15.98
CA SER A 7 -3.11 -0.95 14.93
C SER A 7 -3.58 -0.56 13.53
N ASP A 8 -4.82 -0.08 13.40
CA ASP A 8 -5.34 0.51 12.16
C ASP A 8 -4.98 2.00 12.04
N LEU A 9 -5.16 2.77 13.13
CA LEU A 9 -4.95 4.22 13.16
C LEU A 9 -3.53 4.63 12.72
N ILE A 10 -2.52 3.84 13.08
CA ILE A 10 -1.13 4.17 12.80
C ILE A 10 -0.82 4.29 11.30
N HIS A 11 -1.51 3.55 10.44
CA HIS A 11 -1.27 3.58 9.00
C HIS A 11 -1.74 4.91 8.38
N ASP A 12 -2.88 5.43 8.85
CA ASP A 12 -3.35 6.77 8.47
C ASP A 12 -2.41 7.85 9.00
N LEU A 13 -2.01 7.77 10.28
CA LEU A 13 -1.07 8.71 10.89
C LEU A 13 0.28 8.73 10.15
N PHE A 14 0.74 7.55 9.72
CA PHE A 14 1.94 7.41 8.92
C PHE A 14 1.79 8.08 7.56
N LEU A 15 0.72 7.79 6.80
CA LEU A 15 0.51 8.37 5.47
C LEU A 15 0.31 9.88 5.53
N GLU A 16 -0.44 10.37 6.53
CA GLU A 16 -0.62 11.80 6.78
C GLU A 16 0.73 12.48 7.02
N LYS A 17 1.59 11.88 7.84
CA LYS A 17 2.94 12.41 8.08
C LYS A 17 3.82 12.34 6.83
N TYR A 18 3.81 11.21 6.12
CA TYR A 18 4.65 10.94 4.95
C TYR A 18 4.34 11.91 3.81
N TYR A 19 3.07 12.05 3.48
CA TYR A 19 2.59 12.87 2.37
C TYR A 19 2.24 14.31 2.73
N GLY A 20 2.11 14.64 4.02
CA GLY A 20 1.79 15.98 4.50
C GLY A 20 0.52 16.55 3.88
N ASP A 21 0.50 17.86 3.62
CA ASP A 21 -0.62 18.54 2.95
C ASP A 21 -0.60 18.34 1.42
N THR A 22 -0.58 17.09 0.99
CA THR A 22 -0.85 16.70 -0.40
C THR A 22 -2.14 15.89 -0.46
N PRO A 23 -2.78 15.73 -1.65
CA PRO A 23 -3.98 14.92 -1.76
C PRO A 23 -3.85 13.48 -1.24
N LEU A 24 -2.63 12.90 -1.27
CA LEU A 24 -2.37 11.55 -0.74
C LEU A 24 -2.24 11.49 0.78
N GLY A 25 -1.93 12.62 1.45
CA GLY A 25 -1.83 12.68 2.91
C GLY A 25 -3.16 12.93 3.61
N ARG A 26 -4.24 13.17 2.85
CA ARG A 26 -5.56 13.44 3.41
C ARG A 26 -6.22 12.13 3.89
N PRO A 27 -6.79 12.10 5.11
CA PRO A 27 -7.48 10.92 5.61
C PRO A 27 -8.69 10.59 4.74
N ILE A 28 -8.88 9.30 4.43
CA ILE A 28 -9.99 8.83 3.57
C ILE A 28 -11.35 9.19 4.19
N LEU A 29 -11.47 9.08 5.52
CA LEU A 29 -12.69 9.40 6.26
C LEU A 29 -12.92 10.91 6.44
N GLY A 30 -11.97 11.75 6.04
CA GLY A 30 -11.96 13.18 6.34
C GLY A 30 -11.68 13.47 7.83
N THR A 31 -12.05 14.67 8.26
CA THR A 31 -11.96 15.13 9.65
C THR A 31 -13.35 15.32 10.24
N VAL A 32 -13.47 15.29 11.58
CA VAL A 32 -14.73 15.58 12.30
C VAL A 32 -15.33 16.91 11.83
N GLN A 33 -14.49 17.94 11.69
CA GLN A 33 -14.91 19.23 11.16
C GLN A 33 -15.47 19.11 9.74
N SER A 34 -14.73 18.47 8.81
CA SER A 34 -15.16 18.35 7.41
C SER A 34 -16.48 17.60 7.26
N ILE A 35 -16.76 16.64 8.15
CA ILE A 35 -18.01 15.87 8.15
C ILE A 35 -19.17 16.71 8.70
N ASN A 36 -18.96 17.41 9.82
CA ASN A 36 -20.00 18.26 10.42
C ASN A 36 -20.38 19.45 9.53
N GLU A 37 -19.42 19.98 8.76
CA GLU A 37 -19.64 21.08 7.82
C GLU A 37 -20.20 20.62 6.46
N MET A 38 -20.22 19.30 6.19
CA MET A 38 -20.60 18.78 4.87
C MET A 38 -22.10 18.92 4.61
N SER A 39 -22.46 19.78 3.67
CA SER A 39 -23.85 19.94 3.23
C SER A 39 -24.28 18.84 2.24
N ARG A 40 -25.59 18.56 2.17
CA ARG A 40 -26.18 17.72 1.11
C ARG A 40 -25.79 18.19 -0.29
N SER A 41 -25.78 19.51 -0.53
CA SER A 41 -25.37 20.09 -1.82
C SER A 41 -23.92 19.78 -2.16
N THR A 42 -23.02 19.77 -1.17
CA THR A 42 -21.61 19.40 -1.37
C THR A 42 -21.49 17.97 -1.87
N VAL A 43 -22.17 17.03 -1.20
CA VAL A 43 -22.18 15.60 -1.59
C VAL A 43 -22.77 15.41 -2.98
N PHE A 44 -23.93 16.02 -3.24
CA PHE A 44 -24.63 15.89 -4.52
C PHE A 44 -23.81 16.48 -5.68
N ASN A 45 -23.19 17.64 -5.49
CA ASN A 45 -22.34 18.26 -6.50
C ASN A 45 -21.07 17.44 -6.75
N TYR A 46 -20.48 16.83 -5.71
CA TYR A 46 -19.36 15.91 -5.86
C TYR A 46 -19.76 14.68 -6.70
N TYR A 47 -20.89 14.06 -6.39
CA TYR A 47 -21.46 12.95 -7.16
C TYR A 47 -21.63 13.34 -8.64
N ARG A 48 -22.34 14.44 -8.92
CA ARG A 48 -22.56 14.91 -10.31
C ARG A 48 -21.27 15.22 -11.06
N LYS A 49 -20.23 15.69 -10.35
CA LYS A 49 -18.94 16.04 -10.96
C LYS A 49 -18.03 14.82 -11.20
N ARG A 50 -18.11 13.79 -10.34
CA ARG A 50 -17.13 12.69 -10.31
C ARG A 50 -17.67 11.36 -10.81
N TYR A 51 -18.97 11.14 -10.78
CA TYR A 51 -19.60 9.91 -11.26
C TYR A 51 -20.09 10.15 -12.69
N ARG A 52 -19.15 10.23 -13.63
CA ARG A 52 -19.43 10.44 -15.05
C ARG A 52 -19.25 9.12 -15.80
N PRO A 53 -20.00 8.88 -16.90
CA PRO A 53 -19.91 7.62 -17.65
C PRO A 53 -18.48 7.23 -18.06
N GLN A 54 -17.66 8.19 -18.50
CA GLN A 54 -16.28 7.93 -18.93
C GLN A 54 -15.31 7.58 -17.79
N ASP A 55 -15.66 7.87 -16.54
CA ASP A 55 -14.83 7.62 -15.36
C ASP A 55 -15.28 6.34 -14.62
N LEU A 56 -16.26 5.61 -15.17
CA LEU A 56 -16.89 4.45 -14.55
C LEU A 56 -16.50 3.16 -15.28
N VAL A 57 -15.97 2.19 -14.53
CA VAL A 57 -15.68 0.84 -15.02
C VAL A 57 -16.62 -0.15 -14.33
N VAL A 58 -17.36 -0.94 -15.12
CA VAL A 58 -18.13 -2.08 -14.61
C VAL A 58 -17.35 -3.37 -14.85
N ALA A 59 -16.88 -3.98 -13.78
CA ALA A 59 -16.18 -5.26 -13.82
C ALA A 59 -17.12 -6.39 -13.39
N VAL A 60 -17.18 -7.47 -14.18
CA VAL A 60 -17.98 -8.66 -13.87
C VAL A 60 -17.12 -9.90 -14.13
N ALA A 61 -17.11 -10.83 -13.19
CA ALA A 61 -16.43 -12.12 -13.33
C ALA A 61 -17.33 -13.25 -12.83
N GLY A 62 -17.36 -14.36 -13.58
CA GLY A 62 -18.19 -15.52 -13.28
C GLY A 62 -18.71 -16.17 -14.56
N ASN A 63 -19.75 -16.97 -14.43
CA ASN A 63 -20.41 -17.61 -15.56
C ASN A 63 -21.38 -16.63 -16.24
N VAL A 64 -20.85 -15.68 -17.02
CA VAL A 64 -21.62 -14.63 -17.68
C VAL A 64 -21.26 -14.54 -19.15
N LYS A 65 -22.22 -14.12 -19.99
CA LYS A 65 -21.94 -13.76 -21.38
C LYS A 65 -21.75 -12.25 -21.50
N HIS A 66 -20.63 -11.84 -22.10
CA HIS A 66 -20.27 -10.43 -22.22
C HIS A 66 -21.39 -9.56 -22.81
N LYS A 67 -22.00 -9.98 -23.92
CA LYS A 67 -23.08 -9.22 -24.59
C LYS A 67 -24.32 -9.03 -23.71
N GLU A 68 -24.69 -10.04 -22.91
CA GLU A 68 -25.83 -9.95 -21.99
C GLU A 68 -25.53 -8.96 -20.86
N VAL A 69 -24.32 -9.00 -20.30
CA VAL A 69 -23.87 -8.05 -19.26
C VAL A 69 -23.84 -6.63 -19.79
N VAL A 70 -23.27 -6.41 -20.98
CA VAL A 70 -23.21 -5.07 -21.61
C VAL A 70 -24.62 -4.52 -21.79
N GLN A 71 -25.54 -5.30 -22.35
CA GLN A 71 -26.93 -4.88 -22.51
C GLN A 71 -27.58 -4.50 -21.17
N MET A 72 -27.42 -5.33 -20.14
CA MET A 72 -27.98 -5.04 -18.80
C MET A 72 -27.41 -3.77 -18.19
N VAL A 73 -26.11 -3.51 -18.37
CA VAL A 73 -25.43 -2.32 -17.88
C VAL A 73 -25.88 -1.08 -18.66
N GLU A 74 -25.97 -1.16 -19.98
CA GLU A 74 -26.47 -0.09 -20.84
C GLU A 74 -27.93 0.26 -20.49
N ASP A 75 -28.81 -0.74 -20.35
CA ASP A 75 -30.21 -0.53 -19.95
C ASP A 75 -30.32 0.13 -18.57
N ALA A 76 -29.49 -0.31 -17.61
CA ALA A 76 -29.50 0.23 -16.25
C ALA A 76 -28.97 1.67 -16.19
N LEU A 77 -27.89 1.96 -16.93
CA LEU A 77 -27.22 3.26 -16.92
C LEU A 77 -27.83 4.27 -17.90
N SER A 78 -28.67 3.86 -18.84
CA SER A 78 -29.38 4.80 -19.74
C SER A 78 -30.48 5.61 -19.03
N LYS A 79 -30.87 5.21 -17.81
CA LYS A 79 -31.87 5.94 -17.01
C LYS A 79 -31.43 7.38 -16.76
N ASP A 80 -32.42 8.28 -16.73
CA ASP A 80 -32.24 9.71 -16.49
C ASP A 80 -31.17 10.38 -17.40
N ASN A 81 -31.02 9.86 -18.62
CA ASN A 81 -30.07 10.33 -19.64
C ASN A 81 -28.61 10.30 -19.14
N PHE A 82 -28.27 9.36 -18.25
CA PHE A 82 -26.93 9.32 -17.67
C PHE A 82 -25.84 8.99 -18.70
N LEU A 83 -26.12 8.11 -19.67
CA LEU A 83 -25.22 7.84 -20.80
C LEU A 83 -25.25 8.92 -21.90
N ASP A 84 -26.27 9.78 -21.92
CA ASP A 84 -26.43 10.85 -22.94
C ASP A 84 -25.61 12.09 -22.60
N GLN A 85 -24.34 11.89 -22.29
CA GLN A 85 -23.39 12.97 -22.05
C GLN A 85 -22.41 13.09 -23.23
N PRO A 86 -21.83 14.29 -23.47
CA PRO A 86 -20.79 14.44 -24.48
C PRO A 86 -19.68 13.43 -24.24
N LYS A 87 -19.36 12.65 -25.28
CA LYS A 87 -18.25 11.70 -25.23
C LYS A 87 -16.98 12.48 -24.93
N SER A 88 -16.27 12.01 -23.92
CA SER A 88 -14.96 12.49 -23.52
C SER A 88 -14.10 11.25 -23.39
N ASP A 89 -12.85 11.35 -23.81
CA ASP A 89 -11.88 10.30 -23.52
C ASP A 89 -11.73 10.19 -22.00
N TYR A 90 -11.52 8.95 -21.53
CA TYR A 90 -11.15 8.72 -20.15
C TYR A 90 -9.68 9.11 -19.96
N GLU A 91 -9.35 9.72 -18.82
CA GLU A 91 -7.97 10.10 -18.52
C GLU A 91 -7.45 9.28 -17.34
N ILE A 92 -6.45 8.44 -17.62
CA ILE A 92 -5.69 7.78 -16.56
C ILE A 92 -4.97 8.86 -15.78
N ARG A 93 -5.16 8.87 -14.46
CA ARG A 93 -4.50 9.85 -13.58
C ARG A 93 -2.98 9.84 -13.82
N SER A 94 -2.47 11.00 -14.22
CA SER A 94 -1.05 11.24 -14.48
C SER A 94 -0.18 10.88 -13.27
N SER A 95 0.99 10.31 -13.55
CA SER A 95 1.99 9.91 -12.55
C SER A 95 3.03 11.00 -12.27
N GLY A 96 2.62 12.27 -12.25
CA GLY A 96 3.49 13.37 -11.86
C GLY A 96 4.01 13.19 -10.43
N ALA A 97 5.28 13.51 -10.19
CA ALA A 97 5.92 13.30 -8.89
C ALA A 97 5.13 13.97 -7.75
N VAL A 98 4.80 13.21 -6.72
CA VAL A 98 4.12 13.73 -5.52
C VAL A 98 5.16 14.15 -4.49
N LYS A 99 4.96 15.33 -3.88
CA LYS A 99 5.82 15.80 -2.79
C LYS A 99 5.67 14.89 -1.58
N VAL A 100 6.80 14.58 -0.92
CA VAL A 100 6.85 13.75 0.29
C VAL A 100 7.58 14.54 1.39
N PRO A 101 6.94 15.54 2.00
CA PRO A 101 7.57 16.39 3.02
C PRO A 101 7.88 15.63 4.32
N GLY A 102 7.30 14.45 4.51
CA GLY A 102 7.50 13.62 5.69
C GLY A 102 8.80 12.81 5.72
N ARG A 103 9.59 12.79 4.65
CA ARG A 103 10.85 12.00 4.62
C ARG A 103 11.77 12.41 5.77
N GLY A 104 12.32 11.42 6.46
CA GLY A 104 13.20 11.64 7.62
C GLY A 104 12.49 12.21 8.86
N GLN A 105 11.16 12.09 8.95
CA GLN A 105 10.40 12.63 10.08
C GLN A 105 9.84 11.53 10.99
N VAL A 106 9.68 11.89 12.27
CA VAL A 106 8.94 11.07 13.25
C VAL A 106 7.63 11.76 13.62
N THR A 107 6.55 10.98 13.62
CA THR A 107 5.29 11.31 14.27
C THR A 107 5.02 10.35 15.42
N LEU A 108 4.51 10.87 16.52
CA LEU A 108 4.19 10.11 17.73
C LEU A 108 2.81 10.54 18.22
N LEU A 109 1.92 9.58 18.37
CA LEU A 109 0.66 9.74 19.09
C LEU A 109 0.79 9.07 20.46
N ASP A 110 0.90 9.90 21.51
CA ASP A 110 0.90 9.41 22.88
C ASP A 110 -0.48 8.84 23.23
N ARG A 111 -0.53 7.55 23.54
CA ARG A 111 -1.76 6.85 23.89
C ARG A 111 -1.50 5.77 24.92
N LYS A 112 -2.38 5.67 25.91
CA LYS A 112 -2.35 4.58 26.89
C LYS A 112 -2.84 3.29 26.22
N THR A 113 -1.90 2.48 25.75
CA THR A 113 -2.14 1.19 25.10
C THR A 113 -1.17 0.15 25.65
N GLU A 114 -1.60 -1.12 25.68
CA GLU A 114 -0.77 -2.25 26.11
C GLU A 114 0.37 -2.57 25.13
N GLN A 115 0.20 -2.16 23.86
CA GLN A 115 1.20 -2.29 22.82
C GLN A 115 1.62 -0.93 22.28
N ALA A 116 2.89 -0.84 21.88
CA ALA A 116 3.38 0.17 20.98
C ALA A 116 3.28 -0.35 19.54
N HIS A 117 2.66 0.45 18.68
CA HIS A 117 2.57 0.22 17.25
C HIS A 117 3.57 1.12 16.55
N ILE A 118 4.28 0.57 15.58
CA ILE A 118 5.31 1.28 14.83
C ILE A 118 5.09 1.00 13.35
N VAL A 119 5.12 2.04 12.53
CA VAL A 119 5.27 1.95 11.08
C VAL A 119 6.55 2.64 10.68
N TYR A 120 7.50 1.87 10.19
CA TYR A 120 8.74 2.34 9.58
C TYR A 120 8.55 2.32 8.06
N GLY A 121 8.60 3.46 7.41
CA GLY A 121 8.33 3.56 5.97
C GLY A 121 9.46 4.21 5.18
N VAL A 122 9.71 3.68 4.01
CA VAL A 122 10.71 4.15 3.05
C VAL A 122 10.09 4.37 1.68
N GLU A 123 10.80 5.04 0.79
CA GLU A 123 10.33 5.29 -0.57
C GLU A 123 10.05 3.98 -1.32
N GLY A 124 8.82 3.83 -1.81
CA GLY A 124 8.44 2.77 -2.73
C GLY A 124 8.49 3.26 -4.18
N VAL A 125 7.77 2.57 -5.07
CA VAL A 125 7.66 2.98 -6.47
C VAL A 125 6.23 3.31 -6.85
N ALA A 126 6.07 4.22 -7.81
CA ALA A 126 4.77 4.57 -8.37
C ALA A 126 4.09 3.34 -8.99
N ARG A 127 2.76 3.38 -9.07
CA ARG A 127 1.94 2.25 -9.55
C ARG A 127 2.32 1.76 -10.96
N ASN A 128 2.75 2.66 -11.84
CA ASN A 128 3.15 2.38 -13.23
C ASN A 128 4.66 2.14 -13.40
N ASP A 129 5.43 2.12 -12.32
CA ASP A 129 6.86 1.82 -12.37
C ASP A 129 7.07 0.31 -12.59
N LYS A 130 7.87 -0.07 -13.59
CA LYS A 130 8.17 -1.48 -13.90
C LYS A 130 8.88 -2.20 -12.75
N ARG A 131 9.60 -1.47 -11.89
CA ARG A 131 10.27 -2.03 -10.71
C ARG A 131 9.28 -2.53 -9.65
N ARG A 132 7.97 -2.31 -9.80
CA ARG A 132 6.92 -2.81 -8.88
C ARG A 132 6.96 -4.31 -8.64
N PHE A 133 7.36 -5.11 -9.64
CA PHE A 133 7.49 -6.56 -9.47
C PHE A 133 8.67 -6.93 -8.57
N ALA A 134 9.83 -6.27 -8.77
CA ALA A 134 10.98 -6.41 -7.89
C ALA A 134 10.66 -5.92 -6.47
N LEU A 135 9.94 -4.80 -6.32
CA LEU A 135 9.48 -4.30 -5.03
C LEU A 135 8.56 -5.29 -4.31
N SER A 136 7.64 -5.93 -5.03
CA SER A 136 6.73 -6.94 -4.47
C SER A 136 7.48 -8.15 -3.91
N ILE A 137 8.49 -8.64 -4.66
CA ILE A 137 9.36 -9.74 -4.20
C ILE A 137 10.18 -9.30 -2.98
N LEU A 138 10.76 -8.10 -3.00
CA LEU A 138 11.51 -7.54 -1.86
C LEU A 138 10.63 -7.43 -0.62
N ALA A 139 9.43 -6.83 -0.74
CA ALA A 139 8.49 -6.69 0.37
C ALA A 139 8.09 -8.06 0.94
N THR A 140 7.86 -9.04 0.06
CA THR A 140 7.49 -10.41 0.47
C THR A 140 8.61 -11.09 1.24
N ALA A 141 9.86 -10.97 0.79
CA ALA A 141 11.02 -11.52 1.48
C ALA A 141 11.27 -10.85 2.84
N LEU A 142 10.99 -9.55 2.96
CA LEU A 142 11.22 -8.78 4.18
C LEU A 142 10.13 -8.99 5.22
N GLY A 143 8.85 -9.06 4.83
CA GLY A 143 7.73 -9.13 5.77
C GLY A 143 6.44 -9.75 5.24
N GLY A 144 6.45 -10.50 4.14
CA GLY A 144 5.24 -11.04 3.52
C GLY A 144 4.71 -12.35 4.10
N GLY A 145 5.35 -12.92 5.12
CA GLY A 145 4.92 -14.19 5.69
C GLY A 145 5.87 -14.74 6.75
N MET A 146 5.62 -15.98 7.22
CA MET A 146 6.35 -16.56 8.34
C MET A 146 7.84 -16.81 8.07
N SER A 147 8.20 -17.02 6.80
CA SER A 147 9.59 -17.22 6.37
C SER A 147 10.34 -15.91 6.08
N SER A 148 9.69 -14.76 6.23
CA SER A 148 10.29 -13.45 5.98
C SER A 148 11.25 -13.02 7.08
N ARG A 149 12.22 -12.15 6.77
CA ARG A 149 13.24 -11.70 7.73
C ARG A 149 12.63 -11.06 8.97
N LEU A 150 11.65 -10.18 8.83
CA LEU A 150 11.01 -9.52 9.97
C LEU A 150 10.31 -10.54 10.87
N PHE A 151 9.58 -11.48 10.29
CA PHE A 151 8.91 -12.51 11.08
C PHE A 151 9.93 -13.37 11.84
N GLN A 152 10.98 -13.82 11.17
CA GLN A 152 12.03 -14.63 11.78
C GLN A 152 12.78 -13.87 12.89
N GLU A 153 13.21 -12.64 12.65
CA GLU A 153 14.05 -11.90 13.61
C GLU A 153 13.26 -11.30 14.78
N ILE A 154 12.07 -10.77 14.54
CA ILE A 154 11.27 -10.07 15.57
C ILE A 154 10.37 -11.05 16.31
N ARG A 155 9.65 -11.92 15.60
CA ARG A 155 8.66 -12.82 16.19
C ARG A 155 9.26 -14.15 16.60
N GLU A 156 9.90 -14.87 15.68
CA GLU A 156 10.36 -16.24 15.94
C GLU A 156 11.55 -16.28 16.92
N LYS A 157 12.62 -15.56 16.61
CA LYS A 157 13.88 -15.62 17.39
C LYS A 157 13.81 -14.86 18.72
N ARG A 158 13.09 -13.73 18.76
CA ARG A 158 13.11 -12.80 19.91
C ARG A 158 11.78 -12.64 20.63
N GLY A 159 10.67 -13.11 20.05
CA GLY A 159 9.35 -13.01 20.68
C GLY A 159 8.92 -11.58 21.01
N LEU A 160 9.41 -10.56 20.28
CA LEU A 160 9.17 -9.14 20.61
C LEU A 160 7.76 -8.68 20.24
N ALA A 161 7.18 -9.28 19.19
CA ALA A 161 5.91 -8.88 18.62
C ALA A 161 5.11 -10.08 18.15
N TYR A 162 3.79 -10.00 18.32
CA TYR A 162 2.87 -10.98 17.72
C TYR A 162 2.62 -10.69 16.24
N SER A 163 2.51 -9.40 15.88
CA SER A 163 2.26 -8.94 14.51
C SER A 163 3.43 -8.10 14.01
N THR A 164 4.02 -8.55 12.92
CA THR A 164 5.04 -7.84 12.15
C THR A 164 4.88 -8.22 10.68
N TYR A 165 4.93 -7.24 9.78
CA TYR A 165 4.77 -7.49 8.35
C TYR A 165 5.30 -6.31 7.53
N ALA A 166 5.45 -6.53 6.23
CA ALA A 166 5.78 -5.50 5.25
C ALA A 166 4.67 -5.39 4.22
N TYR A 167 4.42 -4.18 3.74
CA TYR A 167 3.51 -3.93 2.63
C TYR A 167 4.00 -2.79 1.75
N SER A 168 3.66 -2.84 0.47
CA SER A 168 3.88 -1.73 -0.44
C SER A 168 2.55 -1.12 -0.86
N GLN A 169 2.49 0.20 -0.90
CA GLN A 169 1.32 0.94 -1.36
C GLN A 169 1.76 1.89 -2.46
N GLN A 170 1.07 1.82 -3.60
CA GLN A 170 1.49 2.49 -4.84
C GLN A 170 0.38 3.39 -5.36
N PHE A 171 0.75 4.61 -5.71
CA PHE A 171 -0.14 5.64 -6.21
C PHE A 171 0.35 6.17 -7.56
N ALA A 172 -0.44 7.04 -8.19
CA ALA A 172 0.02 7.77 -9.36
C ALA A 172 1.13 8.74 -8.92
N GLY A 173 2.36 8.51 -9.40
CA GLY A 173 3.50 9.40 -9.15
C GLY A 173 4.20 9.27 -7.79
N SER A 174 3.83 8.29 -6.97
CA SER A 174 4.51 7.99 -5.70
C SER A 174 4.18 6.58 -5.20
N GLY A 175 4.99 6.05 -4.31
CA GLY A 175 4.69 4.85 -3.55
C GLY A 175 5.50 4.81 -2.26
N VAL A 176 5.13 3.89 -1.38
CA VAL A 176 5.77 3.69 -0.08
C VAL A 176 5.90 2.20 0.21
N LEU A 177 7.04 1.80 0.77
CA LEU A 177 7.27 0.48 1.34
C LEU A 177 7.31 0.64 2.86
N SER A 178 6.42 -0.06 3.56
CA SER A 178 6.20 0.11 4.99
C SER A 178 6.38 -1.20 5.74
N PHE A 179 6.92 -1.10 6.94
CA PHE A 179 7.18 -2.20 7.86
C PHE A 179 6.46 -1.90 9.17
N TYR A 180 5.51 -2.75 9.52
CA TYR A 180 4.72 -2.62 10.72
C TYR A 180 5.23 -3.57 11.80
N VAL A 181 5.21 -3.12 13.06
CA VAL A 181 5.37 -3.99 14.23
C VAL A 181 4.49 -3.52 15.39
N GLY A 182 3.79 -4.46 16.02
CA GLY A 182 3.06 -4.26 17.28
C GLY A 182 3.72 -5.04 18.40
N CYS A 183 4.32 -4.33 19.37
CA CYS A 183 5.15 -4.91 20.43
C CYS A 183 4.85 -4.29 21.80
N LYS A 184 5.45 -4.82 22.88
CA LYS A 184 5.36 -4.15 24.19
C LYS A 184 6.07 -2.79 24.15
N PRO A 185 5.59 -1.74 24.86
CA PRO A 185 6.19 -0.41 24.82
C PRO A 185 7.68 -0.35 25.17
N ASP A 186 8.13 -1.19 26.09
CA ASP A 186 9.55 -1.31 26.48
C ASP A 186 10.45 -1.91 25.38
N ARG A 187 9.85 -2.58 24.38
CA ARG A 187 10.54 -3.19 23.22
C ARG A 187 10.48 -2.37 21.94
N ALA A 188 9.75 -1.25 21.95
CA ALA A 188 9.56 -0.41 20.76
C ALA A 188 10.87 0.04 20.09
N ILE A 189 11.85 0.47 20.89
CA ILE A 189 13.15 0.93 20.39
C ILE A 189 13.96 -0.24 19.82
N GLU A 190 13.95 -1.39 20.49
CA GLU A 190 14.63 -2.61 20.06
C GLU A 190 14.06 -3.13 18.73
N ALA A 191 12.73 -3.23 18.63
CA ALA A 191 12.04 -3.65 17.42
C ALA A 191 12.34 -2.72 16.23
N THR A 192 12.35 -1.40 16.46
CA THR A 192 12.68 -0.43 15.41
C THR A 192 14.12 -0.62 14.91
N LYS A 193 15.09 -0.81 15.82
CA LYS A 193 16.48 -1.08 15.43
C LYS A 193 16.63 -2.36 14.62
N ILE A 194 15.93 -3.42 15.00
CA ILE A 194 15.95 -4.67 14.24
C ILE A 194 15.44 -4.48 12.82
N ILE A 195 14.36 -3.69 12.62
CA ILE A 195 13.91 -3.32 11.27
C ILE A 195 15.06 -2.64 10.52
N GLN A 196 15.68 -1.62 11.11
CA GLN A 196 16.77 -0.89 10.46
C GLN A 196 17.96 -1.79 10.08
N ASP A 197 18.40 -2.64 11.00
CA ASP A 197 19.52 -3.57 10.78
C ASP A 197 19.22 -4.53 9.62
N ILE A 198 18.01 -5.08 9.56
CA ILE A 198 17.57 -5.94 8.46
C ILE A 198 17.58 -5.17 7.13
N LEU A 199 17.04 -3.96 7.12
CA LEU A 199 16.95 -3.15 5.90
C LEU A 199 18.34 -2.74 5.40
N HIS A 200 19.25 -2.36 6.30
CA HIS A 200 20.63 -2.04 5.97
C HIS A 200 21.39 -3.26 5.44
N ASP A 201 21.25 -4.42 6.08
CA ASP A 201 21.88 -5.67 5.63
C ASP A 201 21.41 -6.04 4.21
N VAL A 202 20.09 -5.95 3.94
CA VAL A 202 19.54 -6.23 2.61
C VAL A 202 19.97 -5.21 1.57
N ALA A 203 20.07 -3.93 1.92
CA ALA A 203 20.58 -2.91 1.01
C ALA A 203 22.06 -3.17 0.66
N GLU A 204 22.89 -3.51 1.64
CA GLU A 204 24.32 -3.73 1.43
C GLU A 204 24.60 -5.02 0.66
N LYS A 205 24.09 -6.14 1.20
CA LYS A 205 24.45 -7.50 0.78
C LYS A 205 23.47 -8.08 -0.24
N GLY A 206 22.22 -7.63 -0.22
CA GLY A 206 21.12 -8.20 -0.99
C GLY A 206 20.45 -9.37 -0.27
N LEU A 207 19.40 -9.90 -0.90
CA LEU A 207 18.76 -11.14 -0.45
C LEU A 207 19.55 -12.36 -0.94
N THR A 208 19.47 -13.45 -0.18
CA THR A 208 20.02 -14.74 -0.60
C THR A 208 19.18 -15.34 -1.73
N HIS A 209 19.76 -16.27 -2.48
CA HIS A 209 19.07 -16.97 -3.56
C HIS A 209 17.79 -17.67 -3.07
N GLU A 210 17.85 -18.34 -1.92
CA GLU A 210 16.68 -19.01 -1.35
C GLU A 210 15.58 -18.04 -0.93
N GLU A 211 15.93 -16.88 -0.36
CA GLU A 211 14.94 -15.85 -0.02
C GLU A 211 14.22 -15.34 -1.25
N ILE A 212 14.95 -15.11 -2.35
CA ILE A 212 14.38 -14.67 -3.62
C ILE A 212 13.45 -15.77 -4.19
N LEU A 213 13.91 -17.02 -4.22
CA LEU A 213 13.10 -18.14 -4.71
C LEU A 213 11.80 -18.30 -3.89
N ARG A 214 11.90 -18.29 -2.56
CA ARG A 214 10.73 -18.40 -1.68
C ARG A 214 9.77 -17.21 -1.88
N ALA A 215 10.29 -16.00 -1.95
CA ALA A 215 9.47 -14.80 -2.15
C ALA A 215 8.79 -14.79 -3.52
N LYS A 216 9.48 -15.15 -4.60
CA LYS A 216 8.87 -15.33 -5.93
C LYS A 216 7.78 -16.39 -5.90
N GLY A 217 8.05 -17.55 -5.29
CA GLY A 217 7.07 -18.62 -5.12
C GLY A 217 5.83 -18.17 -4.35
N ALA A 218 6.00 -17.39 -3.28
CA ALA A 218 4.89 -16.84 -2.49
C ALA A 218 4.06 -15.83 -3.29
N VAL A 219 4.68 -14.89 -4.00
CA VAL A 219 3.98 -13.89 -4.84
C VAL A 219 3.20 -14.60 -5.95
N SER A 220 3.86 -15.49 -6.71
CA SER A 220 3.21 -16.23 -7.79
C SER A 220 2.11 -17.16 -7.27
N GLY A 221 2.36 -17.87 -6.17
CA GLY A 221 1.39 -18.78 -5.55
C GLY A 221 0.13 -18.03 -5.07
N SER A 222 0.30 -16.89 -4.40
CA SER A 222 -0.83 -16.04 -3.99
C SER A 222 -1.63 -15.56 -5.20
N LEU A 223 -0.96 -15.16 -6.28
CA LEU A 223 -1.62 -14.75 -7.52
C LEU A 223 -2.43 -15.89 -8.15
N VAL A 224 -1.89 -17.12 -8.19
CA VAL A 224 -2.59 -18.31 -8.70
C VAL A 224 -3.83 -18.62 -7.87
N LEU A 225 -3.68 -18.73 -6.54
CA LEU A 225 -4.79 -19.06 -5.64
C LEU A 225 -5.91 -18.02 -5.71
N SER A 226 -5.58 -16.74 -5.91
CA SER A 226 -6.58 -15.68 -6.08
C SER A 226 -7.46 -15.84 -7.34
N GLN A 227 -7.11 -16.73 -8.29
CA GLN A 227 -7.95 -16.98 -9.47
C GLN A 227 -9.14 -17.89 -9.18
N GLU A 228 -9.17 -18.60 -8.06
CA GLU A 228 -10.28 -19.47 -7.69
C GLU A 228 -11.53 -18.66 -7.30
N ASP A 229 -11.32 -17.45 -6.78
CA ASP A 229 -12.37 -16.54 -6.36
C ASP A 229 -12.76 -15.55 -7.49
N THR A 230 -14.04 -15.55 -7.87
CA THR A 230 -14.55 -14.62 -8.89
C THR A 230 -14.51 -13.17 -8.41
N GLY A 231 -14.64 -12.90 -7.10
CA GLY A 231 -14.52 -11.55 -6.54
C GLY A 231 -13.12 -10.96 -6.75
N SER A 232 -12.10 -11.76 -6.52
CA SER A 232 -10.68 -11.43 -6.75
C SER A 232 -10.39 -11.19 -8.22
N ARG A 233 -10.98 -12.00 -9.12
CA ARG A 233 -10.89 -11.79 -10.57
C ARG A 233 -11.55 -10.49 -11.01
N MET A 234 -12.77 -10.22 -10.54
CA MET A 234 -13.51 -8.99 -10.82
C MET A 234 -12.74 -7.76 -10.34
N THR A 235 -12.25 -7.78 -9.10
CA THR A 235 -11.46 -6.68 -8.53
C THR A 235 -10.20 -6.41 -9.34
N ARG A 236 -9.50 -7.47 -9.79
CA ARG A 236 -8.30 -7.33 -10.60
C ARG A 236 -8.58 -6.63 -11.93
N ILE A 237 -9.54 -7.12 -12.72
CA ILE A 237 -9.82 -6.53 -14.04
C ILE A 237 -10.31 -5.09 -13.91
N GLY A 238 -11.19 -4.81 -12.93
CA GLY A 238 -11.71 -3.46 -12.69
C GLY A 238 -10.61 -2.50 -12.25
N LYS A 239 -9.74 -2.93 -11.33
CA LYS A 239 -8.59 -2.14 -10.90
C LYS A 239 -7.60 -1.93 -12.04
N SER A 240 -7.34 -2.95 -12.86
CA SER A 240 -6.40 -2.84 -13.98
C SER A 240 -6.84 -1.78 -14.98
N GLU A 241 -8.11 -1.81 -15.37
CA GLU A 241 -8.70 -0.81 -16.27
C GLU A 241 -8.65 0.59 -15.64
N LEU A 242 -9.13 0.73 -14.39
CA LEU A 242 -9.23 2.03 -13.72
C LEU A 242 -7.87 2.67 -13.40
N VAL A 243 -6.86 1.85 -13.11
CA VAL A 243 -5.57 2.31 -12.57
C VAL A 243 -4.50 2.40 -13.64
N TYR A 244 -4.46 1.43 -14.56
CA TYR A 244 -3.40 1.30 -15.57
C TYR A 244 -3.90 1.52 -17.00
N GLY A 245 -5.21 1.40 -17.26
CA GLY A 245 -5.76 1.40 -18.63
C GLY A 245 -5.29 0.22 -19.49
N GLU A 246 -4.70 -0.78 -18.86
CA GLU A 246 -4.27 -2.01 -19.51
C GLU A 246 -4.59 -3.19 -18.60
N ILE A 247 -5.08 -4.28 -19.20
CA ILE A 247 -5.35 -5.54 -18.49
C ILE A 247 -4.27 -6.53 -18.88
N MET A 248 -3.23 -6.63 -18.06
CA MET A 248 -2.25 -7.71 -18.19
C MET A 248 -2.93 -9.06 -18.00
N SER A 249 -2.64 -9.99 -18.88
CA SER A 249 -3.03 -11.38 -18.71
C SER A 249 -2.35 -11.97 -17.49
N PHE A 250 -2.92 -13.05 -16.98
CA PHE A 250 -2.35 -13.77 -15.86
C PHE A 250 -0.92 -14.27 -16.16
N ASP A 251 -0.72 -14.84 -17.34
CA ASP A 251 0.59 -15.34 -17.80
C ASP A 251 1.62 -14.21 -17.93
N GLN A 252 1.20 -13.03 -18.40
CA GLN A 252 2.07 -11.85 -18.47
C GLN A 252 2.53 -11.42 -17.07
N ILE A 253 1.64 -11.40 -16.08
CA ILE A 253 2.01 -11.04 -14.70
C ILE A 253 2.98 -12.06 -14.11
N LEU A 254 2.72 -13.36 -14.31
CA LEU A 254 3.62 -14.42 -13.86
C LEU A 254 4.99 -14.32 -14.53
N GLN A 255 5.03 -13.99 -15.82
CA GLN A 255 6.27 -13.80 -16.56
C GLN A 255 7.07 -12.61 -16.00
N GLU A 256 6.43 -11.46 -15.74
CA GLU A 256 7.09 -10.31 -15.13
C GLU A 256 7.69 -10.65 -13.75
N ILE A 257 7.02 -11.48 -12.94
CA ILE A 257 7.56 -11.96 -11.66
C ILE A 257 8.74 -12.93 -11.88
N ALA A 258 8.62 -13.83 -12.85
CA ALA A 258 9.65 -14.82 -13.19
C ALA A 258 10.93 -14.13 -13.68
N ASP A 259 10.80 -13.09 -14.50
CA ASP A 259 11.90 -12.36 -15.15
C ASP A 259 12.67 -11.44 -14.20
N VAL A 260 12.12 -11.13 -13.01
CA VAL A 260 12.82 -10.29 -12.03
C VAL A 260 14.17 -10.91 -11.64
N THR A 261 15.25 -10.17 -11.82
CA THR A 261 16.60 -10.66 -11.48
C THR A 261 16.99 -10.32 -10.05
N PRO A 262 17.95 -11.06 -9.44
CA PRO A 262 18.52 -10.69 -8.14
C PRO A 262 19.11 -9.28 -8.11
N ASP A 263 19.71 -8.84 -9.23
CA ASP A 263 20.30 -7.51 -9.34
C ASP A 263 19.24 -6.41 -9.33
N GLN A 264 18.10 -6.61 -10.00
CA GLN A 264 16.97 -5.66 -9.94
C GLN A 264 16.43 -5.52 -8.51
N ILE A 265 16.33 -6.62 -7.77
CA ILE A 265 15.91 -6.62 -6.35
C ILE A 265 16.95 -5.89 -5.49
N LYS A 266 18.23 -6.13 -5.73
CA LYS A 266 19.32 -5.48 -5.00
C LYS A 266 19.40 -3.99 -5.29
N GLU A 267 19.18 -3.59 -6.54
CA GLU A 267 19.16 -2.20 -6.95
C GLU A 267 18.05 -1.42 -6.23
N ILE A 268 16.82 -1.91 -6.27
CA ILE A 268 15.71 -1.24 -5.57
C ILE A 268 15.91 -1.26 -4.05
N ALA A 269 16.47 -2.34 -3.49
CA ALA A 269 16.80 -2.38 -2.06
C ALA A 269 17.81 -1.27 -1.68
N ARG A 270 18.86 -1.08 -2.48
CA ARG A 270 19.88 -0.03 -2.27
C ARG A 270 19.32 1.37 -2.41
N GLN A 271 18.40 1.59 -3.35
CA GLN A 271 17.79 2.89 -3.59
C GLN A 271 16.78 3.28 -2.51
N SER A 272 15.98 2.31 -2.04
CA SER A 272 14.82 2.58 -1.18
C SER A 272 15.10 2.40 0.31
N LEU A 273 15.77 1.32 0.72
CA LEU A 273 15.79 0.89 2.12
C LEU A 273 16.58 1.80 3.10
N PRO A 274 17.76 2.34 2.75
CA PRO A 274 18.56 3.13 3.69
C PRO A 274 18.16 4.62 3.71
N THR A 275 17.27 5.08 2.83
CA THR A 275 17.11 6.51 2.55
C THR A 275 15.95 7.13 3.34
N SER A 276 16.30 8.08 4.24
CA SER A 276 15.38 9.03 4.90
C SER A 276 14.04 8.43 5.34
N PRO A 277 14.05 7.37 6.17
CA PRO A 277 12.83 6.71 6.59
C PRO A 277 11.91 7.66 7.35
N THR A 278 10.60 7.41 7.25
CA THR A 278 9.57 8.09 8.05
C THR A 278 9.05 7.11 9.08
N LEU A 279 8.88 7.58 10.31
CA LEU A 279 8.48 6.74 11.42
C LEU A 279 7.18 7.28 12.04
N ALA A 280 6.17 6.42 12.13
CA ALA A 280 5.00 6.66 12.96
C ALA A 280 5.03 5.74 14.17
N VAL A 281 4.65 6.28 15.32
CA VAL A 281 4.58 5.55 16.58
C VAL A 281 3.25 5.87 17.27
N VAL A 282 2.54 4.85 17.72
CA VAL A 282 1.38 4.98 18.60
C VAL A 282 1.65 4.16 19.86
N GLY A 283 1.63 4.78 21.02
CA GLY A 283 1.89 4.10 22.29
C GLY A 283 2.17 5.06 23.44
N PRO A 284 2.41 4.54 24.65
CA PRO A 284 2.48 5.35 25.87
C PRO A 284 3.85 6.04 26.03
N PHE A 285 4.18 6.93 25.09
CA PHE A 285 5.44 7.68 25.06
C PHE A 285 5.17 9.18 25.12
N ARG A 286 5.78 9.86 26.11
CA ARG A 286 5.67 11.31 26.26
C ARG A 286 6.56 12.12 25.32
N SER A 287 7.54 11.48 24.69
CA SER A 287 8.53 12.16 23.84
C SER A 287 8.97 11.26 22.70
N LYS A 288 9.05 11.87 21.51
CA LYS A 288 9.57 11.22 20.29
C LYS A 288 11.09 11.29 20.14
N ALA A 289 11.80 12.00 21.03
CA ALA A 289 13.24 12.23 20.89
C ALA A 289 14.06 10.93 20.75
N LYS A 290 13.67 9.86 21.47
CA LYS A 290 14.31 8.54 21.35
C LYS A 290 14.16 7.93 19.96
N PHE A 291 13.01 8.12 19.33
CA PHE A 291 12.71 7.61 17.98
C PHE A 291 13.34 8.49 16.90
N GLU A 292 13.41 9.80 17.11
CA GLU A 292 14.13 10.72 16.22
C GLU A 292 15.63 10.38 16.15
N GLY A 293 16.22 9.92 17.25
CA GLY A 293 17.60 9.44 17.26
C GLY A 293 17.83 8.14 16.49
N LEU A 294 16.78 7.38 16.14
CA LEU A 294 16.92 6.14 15.37
C LEU A 294 17.02 6.40 13.87
N ILE A 295 16.27 7.39 13.36
CA ILE A 295 16.15 7.64 11.92
C ILE A 295 17.05 8.77 11.38
N LYS A 296 17.95 9.28 12.23
CA LYS A 296 18.96 10.29 11.87
C LYS A 296 20.16 9.67 11.17
#